data_AF-T0Z514-F1
#
_entry.id   AF-T0Z514-F1
#
_cell.length_a   1.000
_cell.length_b   1.000
_cell.length_c   1.000
_cell.angle_alpha   90.00
_cell.angle_beta   90.00
_cell.angle_gamma   90.00
#
_symmetry.space_group_name_H-M   'P 1'
#
loop_
_entity.id
_entity.type
_entity.pdbx_description
1 polymer ?
#
loop_
_entity_poly.entity_id
_entity_poly.type
_entity_poly.pdbx_seq_one_letter_code
_entity_poly.pdbx_strand_id
1 'polypeptide(L)'
;MRTEVERLRVTTPEGPGGSLAHEAGQYVFSYDGDRAAARIALSMPVRALPYVERELHPILQMNLPEGFLLEALRLRLAKLGTLDPMLLLSLTGGEHAIGRVRVTLPDAAPAKASRGESLHDMLAWDGTGDLFRLLVDRYLLRAGISGVQPKVLVPERPDEAGKATVATADLIVKSGRAEYPGLAANEYLCMSIAREAGMPVPEFFLSANRQLLV
;
A
#
# COMPACT_ATOMS: atom_id res chain seq x y z
N MET A 1 8.46 20.98 8.42
CA MET A 1 7.55 19.98 7.82
C MET A 1 6.15 20.37 8.25
N ARG A 2 5.18 20.50 7.34
CA ARG A 2 3.80 20.85 7.74
C ARG A 2 3.25 19.68 8.55
N THR A 3 2.84 19.95 9.80
CA THR A 3 2.34 18.91 10.71
C THR A 3 0.89 18.54 10.43
N GLU A 4 0.18 19.39 9.68
CA GLU A 4 -1.24 19.22 9.37
C GLU A 4 -1.44 19.21 7.85
N VAL A 5 -2.07 18.15 7.36
CA VAL A 5 -2.36 17.95 5.94
C VAL A 5 -3.83 18.27 5.69
N GLU A 6 -4.10 19.50 5.25
CA GLU A 6 -5.48 19.95 5.05
C GLU A 6 -6.07 19.49 3.71
N ARG A 7 -5.23 19.24 2.70
CA ARG A 7 -5.68 18.91 1.35
C ARG A 7 -4.79 17.90 0.65
N LEU A 8 -5.43 16.98 -0.06
CA LEU A 8 -4.81 15.94 -0.87
C LEU A 8 -5.45 15.91 -2.26
N ARG A 9 -4.65 15.56 -3.26
CA ARG A 9 -5.13 15.26 -4.60
C ARG A 9 -5.36 13.76 -4.72
N VAL A 10 -6.47 13.38 -5.34
CA VAL A 10 -6.84 12.00 -5.60
C VAL A 10 -6.85 11.76 -7.10
N THR A 11 -6.15 10.73 -7.57
CA THR A 11 -6.10 10.36 -8.98
C THR A 11 -6.48 8.90 -9.19
N THR A 12 -6.79 8.60 -10.45
CA THR A 12 -7.10 7.26 -10.97
C THR A 12 -6.22 7.01 -12.21
N PRO A 13 -6.10 5.75 -12.69
CA PRO A 13 -5.39 5.46 -13.93
C PRO A 13 -5.90 6.25 -15.16
N GLU A 14 -7.16 6.68 -15.13
CA GLU A 14 -7.85 7.41 -16.19
C GLU A 14 -7.72 8.93 -16.04
N GLY A 15 -6.99 9.39 -15.03
CA GLY A 15 -6.65 10.79 -14.81
C GLY A 15 -7.08 11.33 -13.45
N PRO A 16 -7.15 12.67 -13.32
CA PRO A 16 -7.54 13.34 -12.08
C PRO A 16 -8.90 12.88 -11.59
N GLY A 17 -8.96 12.40 -10.35
CA GLY A 17 -10.19 12.00 -9.69
C GLY A 17 -10.82 13.19 -8.96
N GLY A 18 -10.04 13.90 -8.16
CA GLY A 18 -10.56 15.04 -7.41
C GLY A 18 -9.63 15.50 -6.30
N SER A 19 -10.19 16.26 -5.36
CA SER A 19 -9.50 16.71 -4.15
C SER A 19 -10.23 16.27 -2.90
N LEU A 20 -9.47 15.81 -1.91
CA LEU A 20 -9.92 15.58 -0.55
C LEU A 20 -9.42 16.73 0.32
N ALA A 21 -10.31 17.34 1.10
CA ALA A 21 -9.96 18.32 2.13
C ALA A 21 -10.51 17.90 3.49
N HIS A 22 -9.83 18.29 4.56
CA HIS A 22 -10.32 18.18 5.94
C HIS A 22 -10.49 19.58 6.50
N GLU A 23 -11.73 20.07 6.51
CA GLU A 23 -12.08 21.46 6.85
C GLU A 23 -13.25 21.45 7.86
N ALA A 24 -13.15 22.28 8.91
CA ALA A 24 -14.17 22.39 9.96
C ALA A 24 -14.60 21.04 10.59
N GLY A 25 -13.69 20.07 10.69
CA GLY A 25 -13.97 18.75 11.27
C GLY A 25 -14.77 17.81 10.35
N GLN A 26 -14.80 18.09 9.05
CA GLN A 26 -15.44 17.26 8.02
C GLN A 26 -14.45 16.93 6.91
N TYR A 27 -14.59 15.73 6.35
CA TYR A 27 -13.92 15.30 5.14
C TYR A 27 -14.79 15.66 3.94
N VAL A 28 -14.22 16.45 3.03
CA VAL A 28 -14.90 16.96 1.84
C VAL A 28 -14.17 16.45 0.61
N PHE A 29 -14.83 15.62 -0.18
CA PHE A 29 -14.32 15.16 -1.47
C PHE A 29 -15.09 15.78 -2.63
N SER A 30 -14.36 16.42 -3.54
CA SER A 30 -14.89 17.05 -4.75
C SER A 30 -14.22 16.46 -5.98
N TYR A 31 -15.01 16.07 -6.98
CA TYR A 31 -14.49 15.63 -8.28
C TYR A 31 -13.99 16.82 -9.10
N ASP A 32 -12.90 16.64 -9.86
CA ASP A 32 -12.30 17.69 -10.71
C ASP A 32 -13.05 17.89 -12.05
N GLY A 33 -14.19 17.20 -12.26
CA GLY A 33 -14.99 17.27 -13.47
C GLY A 33 -16.16 16.28 -13.46
N ASP A 34 -16.72 15.99 -14.64
CA ASP A 34 -17.90 15.14 -14.85
C ASP A 34 -17.57 13.77 -15.49
N ARG A 35 -16.28 13.45 -15.62
CA ARG A 35 -15.81 12.22 -16.29
C ARG A 35 -16.09 11.00 -15.42
N ALA A 36 -17.16 10.27 -15.73
CA ALA A 36 -17.52 9.03 -15.02
C ALA A 36 -16.38 7.99 -14.93
N ALA A 37 -15.48 7.96 -15.92
CA ALA A 37 -14.30 7.11 -15.92
C ALA A 37 -13.32 7.43 -14.77
N ALA A 38 -13.27 8.67 -14.27
CA ALA A 38 -12.41 9.07 -13.16
C ALA A 38 -13.02 8.79 -11.76
N ARG A 39 -14.15 8.07 -11.69
CA ARG A 39 -14.77 7.71 -10.41
C ARG A 39 -13.79 6.97 -9.49
N ILE A 40 -13.79 7.32 -8.21
CA ILE A 40 -12.94 6.67 -7.21
C ILE A 40 -13.62 5.47 -6.54
N ALA A 41 -14.96 5.45 -6.51
CA ALA A 41 -15.76 4.38 -5.93
C ALA A 41 -17.09 4.19 -6.67
N LEU A 42 -17.66 2.98 -6.58
CA LEU A 42 -19.00 2.69 -7.09
C LEU A 42 -20.09 3.45 -6.31
N SER A 43 -19.89 3.63 -5.00
CA SER A 43 -20.80 4.35 -4.10
C SER A 43 -20.68 5.88 -4.20
N MET A 44 -19.68 6.40 -4.91
CA MET A 44 -19.46 7.83 -5.09
C MET A 44 -19.47 8.16 -6.59
N PRO A 45 -20.63 8.12 -7.27
CA PRO A 45 -20.72 8.53 -8.68
C PRO A 45 -20.21 9.96 -8.90
N VAL A 46 -19.66 10.23 -10.07
CA VAL A 46 -19.14 11.57 -10.39
C VAL A 46 -20.31 12.56 -10.43
N ARG A 47 -20.21 13.63 -9.65
CA ARG A 47 -21.23 14.69 -9.53
C ARG A 47 -20.58 16.02 -9.12
N ALA A 48 -21.26 17.13 -9.40
CA ALA A 48 -20.78 18.47 -9.06
C ALA A 48 -20.80 18.78 -7.56
N LEU A 49 -21.79 18.24 -6.83
CA LEU A 49 -21.88 18.45 -5.38
C LEU A 49 -20.83 17.63 -4.65
N PRO A 50 -20.12 18.21 -3.67
CA PRO A 50 -19.12 17.48 -2.90
C PRO A 50 -19.77 16.34 -2.10
N TYR A 51 -18.96 15.34 -1.79
CA TYR A 51 -19.26 14.37 -0.75
C TYR A 51 -18.72 14.93 0.57
N VAL A 52 -19.57 14.99 1.59
CA VAL A 52 -19.21 15.57 2.89
C VAL A 52 -19.55 14.55 3.96
N GLU A 53 -18.56 14.15 4.73
CA GLU A 53 -18.70 13.17 5.81
C GLU A 53 -17.94 13.65 7.05
N ARG A 54 -18.35 13.21 8.24
CA ARG A 54 -17.60 13.49 9.48
C ARG A 54 -16.38 12.59 9.64
N GLU A 55 -16.45 11.40 9.05
CA GLU A 55 -15.35 10.45 8.98
C GLU A 55 -14.79 10.42 7.56
N LEU A 56 -13.56 9.94 7.41
CA LEU A 56 -12.94 9.78 6.10
C LEU A 56 -13.82 8.88 5.21
N HIS A 57 -14.00 9.20 3.93
CA HIS A 57 -14.83 8.38 3.05
C HIS A 57 -14.35 6.92 3.00
N PRO A 58 -15.24 5.90 3.04
CA PRO A 58 -14.83 4.49 3.14
C PRO A 58 -13.82 4.04 2.07
N ILE A 59 -13.95 4.52 0.83
CA ILE A 59 -13.00 4.22 -0.24
C ILE A 59 -11.57 4.68 0.08
N LEU A 60 -11.43 5.79 0.80
CA LEU A 60 -10.14 6.34 1.22
C LEU A 60 -9.66 5.68 2.51
N GLN A 61 -10.57 5.26 3.41
CA GLN A 61 -10.18 4.47 4.59
C GLN A 61 -9.46 3.17 4.23
N MET A 62 -9.88 2.49 3.15
CA MET A 62 -9.22 1.26 2.68
C MET A 62 -7.75 1.45 2.25
N ASN A 63 -7.32 2.70 2.03
CA ASN A 63 -5.93 3.03 1.70
C ASN A 63 -5.11 3.39 2.93
N LEU A 64 -5.71 3.42 4.13
CA LEU A 64 -4.97 3.61 5.36
C LEU A 64 -4.23 2.33 5.75
N PRO A 65 -3.01 2.45 6.32
CA PRO A 65 -2.33 1.32 6.90
C PRO A 65 -3.06 0.86 8.17
N GLU A 66 -3.04 -0.44 8.41
CA GLU A 66 -3.66 -1.07 9.57
C GLU A 66 -2.67 -1.98 10.31
N GLY A 67 -3.07 -2.44 11.51
CA GLY A 67 -2.34 -3.43 12.29
C GLY A 67 -0.84 -3.15 12.39
N PHE A 68 -0.03 -4.11 11.94
CA PHE A 68 1.43 -4.04 12.03
C PHE A 68 2.03 -2.79 11.38
N LEU A 69 1.61 -2.43 10.16
CA LEU A 69 2.18 -1.28 9.44
C LEU A 69 1.84 0.04 10.13
N LEU A 70 0.62 0.17 10.64
CA LEU A 70 0.21 1.36 11.38
C LEU A 70 1.02 1.53 12.67
N GLU A 71 1.29 0.44 13.41
CA GLU A 71 2.14 0.50 14.60
C GLU A 71 3.59 0.84 14.26
N ALA A 72 4.15 0.25 13.21
CA ALA A 72 5.49 0.59 12.74
C ALA A 72 5.60 2.07 12.35
N LEU A 73 4.59 2.62 11.67
CA LEU A 73 4.52 4.05 11.34
C LEU A 73 4.45 4.93 12.58
N ARG A 74 3.58 4.58 13.54
CA ARG A 74 3.47 5.31 14.82
C ARG A 74 4.79 5.37 15.57
N LEU A 75 5.51 4.25 15.65
CA LEU A 75 6.82 4.21 16.30
C LEU A 75 7.86 5.05 15.56
N ARG A 76 7.94 4.91 14.23
CA ARG A 76 8.92 5.64 13.41
C ARG A 76 8.69 7.14 13.42
N LEU A 77 7.43 7.56 13.47
CA LEU A 77 7.01 8.95 13.38
C LEU A 77 6.55 9.53 14.72
N ALA A 78 6.83 8.87 15.84
CA ALA A 78 6.41 9.28 17.18
C ALA A 78 6.80 10.72 17.54
N LYS A 79 7.89 11.23 16.95
CA LYS A 79 8.38 12.61 17.16
C LYS A 79 7.60 13.67 16.37
N LEU A 80 6.77 13.28 15.41
CA LEU A 80 6.01 14.19 14.53
C LEU A 80 4.62 14.53 15.08
N GLY A 81 4.18 13.88 16.15
CA GLY A 81 2.86 14.09 16.76
C GLY A 81 1.81 13.06 16.33
N THR A 82 0.54 13.44 16.40
CA THR A 82 -0.59 12.55 16.10
C THR A 82 -0.61 12.23 14.61
N LEU A 83 -0.62 10.94 14.27
CA LEU A 83 -0.84 10.47 12.90
C LEU A 83 -2.35 10.47 12.61
N ASP A 84 -2.85 11.58 12.09
CA ASP A 84 -4.23 11.69 11.61
C ASP A 84 -4.42 10.98 10.24
N PRO A 85 -5.67 10.71 9.82
CA PRO A 85 -5.94 10.04 8.54
C PRO A 85 -5.40 10.77 7.31
N MET A 86 -5.39 12.11 7.28
CA MET A 86 -4.88 12.88 6.14
C MET A 86 -3.37 12.73 6.01
N LEU A 87 -2.64 12.81 7.13
CA LEU A 87 -1.21 12.57 7.15
C LEU A 87 -0.89 11.13 6.75
N LEU A 88 -1.60 10.14 7.30
CA LEU A 88 -1.42 8.73 6.90
C LEU A 88 -1.65 8.51 5.40
N LEU A 89 -2.73 9.06 4.83
CA LEU A 89 -2.99 9.00 3.39
C LEU A 89 -1.88 9.65 2.58
N SER A 90 -1.37 10.81 3.02
CA SER A 90 -0.27 11.50 2.34
C SER A 90 1.03 10.67 2.28
N LEU A 91 1.24 9.81 3.27
CA LEU A 91 2.42 8.95 3.39
C LEU A 91 2.27 7.61 2.67
N THR A 92 1.06 7.07 2.59
CA THR A 92 0.82 5.67 2.21
C THR A 92 -0.08 5.47 1.00
N GLY A 93 -0.87 6.47 0.63
CA GLY A 93 -1.77 6.44 -0.52
C GLY A 93 -1.11 6.79 -1.85
N GLY A 94 0.21 7.02 -1.88
CA GLY A 94 0.96 7.49 -3.05
C GLY A 94 1.02 6.51 -4.22
N GLU A 95 1.96 6.72 -5.13
CA GLU A 95 2.06 6.03 -6.44
C GLU A 95 2.01 4.49 -6.39
N HIS A 96 2.49 3.90 -5.29
CA HIS A 96 2.54 2.45 -5.10
C HIS A 96 1.34 1.87 -4.34
N ALA A 97 0.32 2.67 -4.02
CA ALA A 97 -0.86 2.16 -3.32
C ALA A 97 -1.58 1.08 -4.14
N ILE A 98 -2.13 0.08 -3.45
CA ILE A 98 -2.86 -1.00 -4.11
C ILE A 98 -4.22 -0.49 -4.61
N GLY A 99 -4.60 -0.93 -5.81
CA GLY A 99 -5.90 -0.62 -6.39
C GLY A 99 -5.87 0.60 -7.30
N ARG A 100 -7.02 1.26 -7.45
CA ARG A 100 -7.23 2.34 -8.44
C ARG A 100 -6.89 3.73 -7.90
N VAL A 101 -7.10 3.94 -6.61
CA VAL A 101 -6.98 5.26 -6.00
C VAL A 101 -5.52 5.55 -5.69
N ARG A 102 -5.07 6.76 -6.02
CA ARG A 102 -3.79 7.31 -5.59
C ARG A 102 -4.05 8.64 -4.91
N VAL A 103 -3.34 8.91 -3.84
CA VAL A 103 -3.48 10.09 -3.01
C VAL A 103 -2.11 10.72 -2.83
N THR A 104 -1.99 11.99 -3.21
CA THR A 104 -0.73 12.74 -3.12
C THR A 104 -0.97 14.12 -2.52
N LEU A 105 0.10 14.72 -2.01
CA LEU A 105 0.09 16.15 -1.76
C LEU A 105 -0.09 16.90 -3.10
N PRO A 106 -0.76 18.06 -3.12
CA PRO A 106 -0.96 18.84 -4.35
C PRO A 106 0.34 19.16 -5.10
N ASP A 107 1.42 19.40 -4.38
CA ASP A 107 2.75 19.75 -4.90
C ASP A 107 3.79 18.64 -4.66
N ALA A 108 3.35 17.38 -4.57
CA ALA A 108 4.25 16.26 -4.37
C ALA A 108 5.23 16.13 -5.55
N ALA A 109 6.52 16.05 -5.24
CA ALA A 109 7.51 15.63 -6.22
C ALA A 109 7.27 14.15 -6.59
N PRO A 110 7.56 13.74 -7.84
CA PRO A 110 7.47 12.34 -8.23
C PRO A 110 8.36 11.47 -7.34
N ALA A 111 7.90 10.24 -7.07
CA ALA A 111 8.63 9.32 -6.23
C ALA A 111 9.99 8.99 -6.86
N LYS A 112 11.03 8.92 -6.03
CA LYS A 112 12.35 8.47 -6.50
C LYS A 112 12.28 6.97 -6.80
N ALA A 113 12.77 6.57 -7.97
CA ALA A 113 12.91 5.16 -8.31
C ALA A 113 13.77 4.43 -7.27
N SER A 114 13.24 3.33 -6.73
CA SER A 114 14.00 2.41 -5.90
C SER A 114 14.64 1.35 -6.77
N ARG A 115 15.82 0.86 -6.38
CA ARG A 115 16.53 -0.21 -7.10
C ARG A 115 15.81 -1.57 -7.05
N GLY A 116 14.87 -1.76 -6.14
CA GLY A 116 14.20 -3.04 -5.94
C GLY A 116 15.04 -4.09 -5.23
N GLU A 117 14.37 -5.18 -4.86
CA GLU A 117 14.93 -6.41 -4.29
C GLU A 117 14.81 -7.55 -5.30
N SER A 118 15.79 -8.45 -5.35
CA SER A 118 15.65 -9.67 -6.16
C SER A 118 14.73 -10.66 -5.44
N LEU A 119 13.72 -11.17 -6.15
CA LEU A 119 12.88 -12.25 -5.65
C LEU A 119 13.72 -13.47 -5.30
N HIS A 120 14.68 -13.83 -6.15
CA HIS A 120 15.58 -14.96 -5.91
C HIS A 120 16.32 -14.83 -4.57
N ASP A 121 16.94 -13.67 -4.33
CA ASP A 121 17.68 -13.41 -3.08
C ASP A 121 16.76 -13.48 -1.85
N MET A 122 15.53 -12.96 -1.96
CA MET A 122 14.56 -13.02 -0.86
C MET A 122 14.11 -14.44 -0.54
N LEU A 123 13.89 -15.28 -1.56
CA LEU A 123 13.48 -16.68 -1.38
C LEU A 123 14.62 -17.55 -0.88
N ALA A 124 15.86 -17.27 -1.30
CA ALA A 124 17.05 -17.99 -0.88
C ALA A 124 17.60 -17.55 0.49
N TRP A 125 17.07 -16.48 1.09
CA TRP A 125 17.56 -15.93 2.36
C TRP A 125 17.55 -16.98 3.48
N ASP A 126 18.76 -17.35 3.92
CA ASP A 126 19.06 -18.24 5.03
C ASP A 126 19.75 -17.52 6.19
N GLY A 127 19.98 -16.21 6.04
CA GLY A 127 20.75 -15.39 6.97
C GLY A 127 20.16 -15.36 8.38
N THR A 128 21.02 -15.09 9.36
CA THR A 128 20.67 -15.02 10.80
C THR A 128 19.78 -13.82 11.18
N GLY A 129 19.60 -12.87 10.27
CA GLY A 129 18.80 -11.66 10.49
C GLY A 129 17.36 -11.76 9.97
N ASP A 130 16.47 -10.96 10.56
CA ASP A 130 15.08 -10.83 10.14
C ASP A 130 14.96 -9.96 8.88
N LEU A 131 14.97 -10.62 7.71
CA LEU A 131 14.81 -9.98 6.39
C LEU A 131 13.52 -9.17 6.30
N PHE A 132 12.42 -9.68 6.86
CA PHE A 132 11.14 -8.97 6.81
C PHE A 132 11.25 -7.60 7.50
N ARG A 133 11.88 -7.55 8.68
CA ARG A 133 12.11 -6.29 9.39
C ARG A 133 12.96 -5.30 8.58
N LEU A 134 13.99 -5.78 7.88
CA LEU A 134 14.82 -4.95 7.00
C LEU A 134 14.01 -4.37 5.82
N LEU A 135 13.12 -5.17 5.23
CA LEU A 135 12.23 -4.73 4.15
C LEU A 135 11.23 -3.69 4.64
N VAL A 136 10.63 -3.90 5.83
CA VAL A 136 9.78 -2.90 6.48
C VAL A 136 10.55 -1.60 6.71
N ASP A 137 11.74 -1.66 7.31
CA ASP A 137 12.55 -0.46 7.57
C ASP A 137 12.85 0.34 6.27
N ARG A 138 13.03 -0.35 5.14
CA ARG A 138 13.32 0.23 3.84
C ARG A 138 12.09 0.77 3.12
N TYR A 139 10.95 0.07 3.20
CA TYR A 139 9.79 0.31 2.33
C TYR A 139 8.51 0.74 3.06
N LEU A 140 8.54 0.94 4.39
CA LEU A 140 7.38 1.32 5.20
C LEU A 140 6.58 2.52 4.65
N LEU A 141 7.26 3.50 4.04
CA LEU A 141 6.64 4.72 3.51
C LEU A 141 6.31 4.64 2.01
N ARG A 142 6.49 3.48 1.37
CA ARG A 142 6.27 3.34 -0.07
C ARG A 142 4.78 3.28 -0.40
N ALA A 143 4.04 2.46 0.37
CA ALA A 143 2.60 2.32 0.22
C ALA A 143 1.96 1.62 1.42
N GLY A 144 0.70 1.96 1.67
CA GLY A 144 -0.14 1.32 2.66
C GLY A 144 -0.76 0.05 2.09
N ILE A 145 -0.67 -1.04 2.84
CA ILE A 145 -1.48 -2.24 2.59
C ILE A 145 -2.36 -2.46 3.81
N SER A 146 -3.66 -2.63 3.58
CA SER A 146 -4.60 -2.98 4.63
C SER A 146 -4.40 -4.42 5.14
N GLY A 147 -4.92 -4.69 6.33
CA GLY A 147 -4.86 -5.97 7.02
C GLY A 147 -3.88 -6.02 8.19
N VAL A 148 -4.17 -6.93 9.13
CA VAL A 148 -3.46 -7.01 10.42
C VAL A 148 -2.12 -7.75 10.34
N GLN A 149 -2.05 -8.74 9.45
CA GLN A 149 -0.84 -9.57 9.26
C GLN A 149 0.35 -8.70 8.81
N PRO A 150 1.56 -8.92 9.36
CA PRO A 150 2.76 -8.24 8.89
C PRO A 150 2.97 -8.45 7.38
N LYS A 151 2.92 -7.34 6.63
CA LYS A 151 3.13 -7.31 5.18
C LYS A 151 3.78 -6.00 4.75
N VAL A 152 4.48 -6.00 3.62
CA VAL A 152 5.09 -4.80 3.03
C VAL A 152 5.15 -4.91 1.50
N LEU A 153 4.97 -3.79 0.79
CA LEU A 153 5.17 -3.72 -0.66
C LEU A 153 6.64 -3.51 -0.97
N VAL A 154 7.21 -4.42 -1.75
CA VAL A 154 8.62 -4.43 -2.12
C VAL A 154 8.75 -4.33 -3.63
N PRO A 155 9.42 -3.29 -4.18
CA PRO A 155 9.76 -3.26 -5.60
C PRO A 155 10.61 -4.47 -5.98
N GLU A 156 10.18 -5.24 -6.97
CA GLU A 156 11.01 -6.29 -7.55
C GLU A 156 12.09 -5.69 -8.46
N ARG A 157 13.33 -6.11 -8.29
CA ARG A 157 14.39 -5.89 -9.26
C ARG A 157 14.41 -7.09 -10.20
N PRO A 158 14.13 -6.90 -11.51
CA PRO A 158 14.23 -7.99 -12.48
C PRO A 158 15.66 -8.53 -12.52
N ASP A 159 15.81 -9.85 -12.54
CA ASP A 159 17.12 -10.51 -12.57
C ASP A 159 17.85 -10.36 -13.92
N GLU A 160 17.16 -9.96 -15.00
CA GLU A 160 17.76 -9.68 -16.31
C GLU A 160 17.56 -8.22 -16.78
N ALA A 161 18.65 -7.60 -17.26
CA ALA A 161 18.70 -6.25 -17.82
C ALA A 161 17.97 -6.07 -19.17
N GLY A 162 17.11 -7.01 -19.56
CA GLY A 162 16.61 -7.15 -20.92
C GLY A 162 15.10 -7.34 -21.02
N LYS A 163 14.32 -6.35 -20.56
CA LYS A 163 12.96 -6.00 -21.03
C LYS A 163 12.47 -4.78 -20.27
N ALA A 164 13.08 -3.64 -20.58
CA ALA A 164 12.58 -2.34 -20.15
C ALA A 164 11.25 -2.05 -20.88
N THR A 165 10.10 -2.24 -20.20
CA THR A 165 8.83 -1.50 -20.40
C THR A 165 7.64 -2.01 -19.55
N VAL A 166 7.86 -2.69 -18.43
CA VAL A 166 6.76 -2.96 -17.49
C VAL A 166 7.11 -2.30 -16.17
N ALA A 167 6.17 -1.52 -15.61
CA ALA A 167 6.28 -0.95 -14.28
C ALA A 167 6.84 -2.01 -13.32
N THR A 168 7.84 -1.65 -12.53
CA THR A 168 8.43 -2.50 -11.50
C THR A 168 7.32 -3.26 -10.78
N ALA A 169 7.30 -4.60 -10.87
CA ALA A 169 6.30 -5.38 -10.16
C ALA A 169 6.50 -5.15 -8.66
N ASP A 170 5.46 -4.67 -7.96
CA ASP A 170 5.50 -4.57 -6.51
C ASP A 170 5.08 -5.93 -5.93
N LEU A 171 5.96 -6.54 -5.12
CA LEU A 171 5.76 -7.81 -4.43
C LEU A 171 5.10 -7.55 -3.07
N ILE A 172 4.17 -8.42 -2.67
CA ILE A 172 3.57 -8.39 -1.33
C ILE A 172 4.30 -9.39 -0.46
N VAL A 173 5.32 -8.93 0.27
CA VAL A 173 6.06 -9.81 1.20
C VAL A 173 5.30 -9.88 2.51
N LYS A 174 4.90 -11.09 2.91
CA LYS A 174 4.19 -11.39 4.16
C LYS A 174 5.06 -12.23 5.09
N SER A 175 4.90 -12.00 6.40
CA SER A 175 5.56 -12.78 7.45
C SER A 175 4.58 -13.13 8.58
N GLY A 176 4.95 -14.09 9.41
CA GLY A 176 4.24 -14.45 10.64
C GLY A 176 4.72 -13.63 11.84
N ARG A 177 3.84 -13.40 12.82
CA ARG A 177 4.28 -12.97 14.16
C ARG A 177 4.75 -14.19 14.95
N ALA A 178 5.55 -13.97 16.00
CA ALA A 178 5.99 -15.05 16.90
C ALA A 178 4.82 -15.83 17.52
N GLU A 179 3.67 -15.17 17.72
CA GLU A 179 2.43 -15.75 18.22
C GLU A 179 1.77 -16.75 17.23
N TYR A 180 2.12 -16.67 15.94
CA TYR A 180 1.56 -17.50 14.87
C TYR A 180 2.69 -18.18 14.06
N PRO A 181 3.41 -19.15 14.65
CA PRO A 181 4.50 -19.83 13.97
C PRO A 181 4.02 -20.58 12.72
N GLY A 182 4.78 -20.50 11.64
CA GLY A 182 4.47 -21.20 10.39
C GLY A 182 3.34 -20.58 9.56
N LEU A 183 2.90 -19.36 9.86
CA LEU A 183 1.80 -18.70 9.13
C LEU A 183 2.06 -18.58 7.62
N ALA A 184 3.29 -18.23 7.22
CA ALA A 184 3.67 -18.16 5.80
C ALA A 184 3.54 -19.53 5.09
N ALA A 185 4.00 -20.60 5.75
CA ALA A 185 3.88 -21.96 5.22
C ALA A 185 2.42 -22.44 5.15
N ASN A 186 1.59 -22.06 6.12
CA ASN A 186 0.16 -22.34 6.09
C ASN A 186 -0.51 -21.67 4.89
N GLU A 187 -0.26 -20.38 4.69
CA GLU A 187 -0.85 -19.63 3.57
C GLU A 187 -0.36 -20.18 2.22
N TYR A 188 0.93 -20.54 2.09
CA TYR A 188 1.45 -21.25 0.91
C TYR A 188 0.72 -22.56 0.62
N LEU A 189 0.45 -23.37 1.65
CA LEU A 189 -0.27 -24.65 1.50
C LEU A 189 -1.71 -24.41 1.04
N CYS A 190 -2.43 -23.46 1.66
CA CYS A 190 -3.79 -23.09 1.27
C CYS A 190 -3.85 -22.62 -0.20
N MET A 191 -2.91 -21.76 -0.60
CA MET A 191 -2.78 -21.28 -1.98
C MET A 191 -2.45 -22.41 -2.96
N SER A 192 -1.61 -23.36 -2.56
CA SER A 192 -1.27 -24.54 -3.37
C SER A 192 -2.48 -25.45 -3.57
N ILE A 193 -3.28 -25.67 -2.52
CA ILE A 193 -4.53 -26.45 -2.60
C ILE A 193 -5.52 -25.75 -3.51
N ALA A 194 -5.71 -24.43 -3.37
CA ALA A 194 -6.60 -23.66 -4.24
C ALA A 194 -6.17 -23.74 -5.71
N ARG A 195 -4.87 -23.63 -6.00
CA ARG A 195 -4.32 -23.80 -7.35
C ARG A 195 -4.61 -25.18 -7.93
N GLU A 196 -4.35 -26.24 -7.15
CA GLU A 196 -4.60 -27.63 -7.58
C GLU A 196 -6.10 -27.90 -7.81
N ALA A 197 -6.96 -27.25 -7.04
CA ALA A 197 -8.41 -27.28 -7.23
C ALA A 197 -8.90 -26.46 -8.45
N GLY A 198 -8.00 -25.83 -9.22
CA GLY A 198 -8.33 -25.03 -10.40
C GLY A 198 -8.89 -23.65 -10.08
N MET A 199 -8.73 -23.15 -8.85
CA MET A 199 -9.13 -21.79 -8.50
C MET A 199 -8.10 -20.76 -9.01
N PRO A 200 -8.54 -19.58 -9.47
CA PRO A 200 -7.62 -18.51 -9.85
C PRO A 200 -6.87 -18.01 -8.61
N VAL A 201 -5.55 -18.05 -8.68
CA VAL A 201 -4.65 -17.54 -7.65
C VAL A 201 -3.55 -16.69 -8.31
N PRO A 202 -3.02 -15.65 -7.64
CA PRO A 202 -1.79 -15.00 -8.06
C PRO A 202 -0.62 -15.99 -8.09
N GLU A 203 0.50 -15.57 -8.68
CA GLU A 203 1.78 -16.24 -8.43
C GLU A 203 2.18 -16.05 -6.97
N PHE A 204 2.77 -17.08 -6.35
CA PHE A 204 3.15 -17.05 -4.94
C PHE A 204 4.33 -17.98 -4.68
N PHE A 205 5.17 -17.60 -3.73
CA PHE A 205 6.41 -18.30 -3.38
C PHE A 205 6.61 -18.37 -1.86
N LEU A 206 7.20 -19.47 -1.40
CA LEU A 206 7.63 -19.63 0.00
C LEU A 206 9.14 -19.59 0.07
N SER A 207 9.70 -18.78 0.97
CA SER A 207 11.15 -18.75 1.19
C SER A 207 11.67 -20.10 1.68
N ALA A 208 12.95 -20.41 1.42
CA ALA A 208 13.58 -21.68 1.79
C ALA A 208 13.49 -21.96 3.30
N ASN A 209 13.64 -20.91 4.12
CA ASN A 209 13.48 -20.98 5.58
C ASN A 209 12.01 -20.95 6.07
N ARG A 210 11.04 -20.89 5.15
CA ARG A 210 9.58 -20.89 5.37
C ARG A 210 9.06 -19.72 6.21
N GLN A 211 9.83 -18.64 6.33
CA GLN A 211 9.44 -17.46 7.11
C GLN A 211 8.66 -16.44 6.29
N LEU A 212 8.86 -16.37 4.98
CA LEU A 212 8.25 -15.39 4.09
C LEU A 212 7.37 -16.06 3.05
N LEU A 213 6.17 -15.51 2.87
CA LEU A 213 5.36 -15.73 1.67
C LEU A 213 5.49 -14.47 0.81
N VAL A 214 5.82 -14.64 -0.46
CA VAL A 214 5.89 -13.55 -1.45
C VAL A 214 4.83 -13.78 -2.51
#